data_AF-A0A940FXN9-F1
#
_entry.id   AF-A0A940FXN9-F1
#
_cell.length_a   1.000
_cell.length_b   1.000
_cell.length_c   1.000
_cell.angle_alpha   90.00
_cell.angle_beta   90.00
_cell.angle_gamma   90.00
#
_symmetry.space_group_name_H-M   'P 1'
#
loop_
_entity.id
_entity.type
_entity.pdbx_description
1 polymer ?
#
loop_
_entity_poly.entity_id
_entity_poly.type
_entity_poly.pdbx_seq_one_letter_code
_entity_poly.pdbx_strand_id
1 'polypeptide(L)'
;MPADLFDDHRAIVAIAEDLLQLVRQTPRPGPAVLAEVRTRLGSRTAQHLRDEDAMIIRPLFGSGRIDELPKAQAAIAAIREARAHYSNHVGKWTLASIQSDWDGYADALVEMIRHLKQLIDHEERDLYWPALRLLGQDTQRA
;
A
#
# COMPACT_ATOMS: atom_id res chain seq x y z
N MET A 1 9.86 -10.06 -16.14
CA MET A 1 10.29 -8.70 -15.78
C MET A 1 10.30 -8.63 -14.27
N PRO A 2 11.37 -8.16 -13.61
CA PRO A 2 11.30 -7.94 -12.16
C PRO A 2 10.12 -7.00 -11.87
N ALA A 3 9.41 -7.24 -10.77
CA ALA A 3 8.30 -6.38 -10.36
C ALA A 3 8.81 -4.93 -10.22
N ASP A 4 8.07 -3.97 -10.76
CA ASP A 4 8.37 -2.56 -10.56
C ASP A 4 7.56 -2.09 -9.34
N LEU A 5 8.23 -1.98 -8.18
CA LEU A 5 7.59 -1.61 -6.92
C LEU A 5 6.91 -0.23 -6.99
N PHE A 6 7.41 0.67 -7.83
CA PHE A 6 6.82 1.98 -8.05
C PHE A 6 5.53 1.87 -8.88
N ASP A 7 5.49 0.97 -9.85
CA ASP A 7 4.26 0.68 -10.61
C ASP A 7 3.21 0.03 -9.71
N ASP A 8 3.64 -0.83 -8.79
CA ASP A 8 2.78 -1.43 -7.77
C ASP A 8 2.14 -0.38 -6.86
N HIS A 9 2.91 0.59 -6.37
CA HIS A 9 2.37 1.72 -5.61
C HIS A 9 1.29 2.47 -6.38
N ARG A 10 1.57 2.83 -7.64
CA ARG A 10 0.60 3.51 -8.50
C ARG A 10 -0.66 2.67 -8.71
N ALA A 11 -0.51 1.37 -8.91
CA ALA A 11 -1.65 0.46 -9.07
C ALA A 11 -2.51 0.35 -7.80
N ILE A 12 -1.90 0.26 -6.61
CA ILE A 12 -2.64 0.20 -5.34
C ILE A 12 -3.43 1.48 -5.13
N VAL A 13 -2.80 2.64 -5.34
CA VAL A 13 -3.48 3.95 -5.21
C VAL A 13 -4.63 4.05 -6.19
N ALA A 14 -4.43 3.70 -7.46
CA ALA A 14 -5.49 3.72 -8.48
C ALA A 14 -6.68 2.82 -8.09
N ILE A 15 -6.43 1.61 -7.60
CA ILE A 15 -7.51 0.70 -7.16
C ILE A 15 -8.25 1.27 -5.93
N ALA A 16 -7.53 1.91 -5.00
CA ALA A 16 -8.15 2.53 -3.84
C ALA A 16 -9.00 3.75 -4.23
N GLU A 17 -8.56 4.55 -5.19
CA GLU A 17 -9.32 5.66 -5.75
C GLU A 17 -10.55 5.17 -6.53
N ASP A 18 -10.44 4.11 -7.33
CA ASP A 18 -11.57 3.44 -7.98
C ASP A 18 -12.61 3.00 -6.95
N LEU A 19 -12.15 2.43 -5.83
CA LEU A 19 -13.02 2.01 -4.73
C LEU A 19 -13.74 3.20 -4.09
N LEU A 20 -13.03 4.32 -3.87
CA LEU A 20 -13.64 5.55 -3.36
C LEU A 20 -14.66 6.13 -4.34
N GLN A 21 -14.35 6.13 -5.63
CA GLN A 21 -15.29 6.59 -6.66
C GLN A 21 -16.53 5.70 -6.68
N LEU A 22 -16.35 4.38 -6.64
CA LEU A 22 -17.41 3.38 -6.61
C LEU A 22 -18.37 3.61 -5.43
N VAL A 23 -17.85 3.84 -4.22
CA VAL A 23 -18.73 4.09 -3.06
C VAL A 23 -19.47 5.43 -3.12
N ARG A 24 -18.97 6.40 -3.89
CA ARG A 24 -19.63 7.69 -4.08
C ARG A 24 -20.72 7.68 -5.17
N GLN A 25 -20.89 6.58 -5.89
CA GLN A 25 -21.88 6.47 -6.96
C GLN A 25 -23.31 6.51 -6.42
N THR A 26 -24.20 7.11 -7.22
CA THR A 26 -25.65 7.07 -7.03
C THR A 26 -26.30 6.56 -8.32
N PRO A 27 -27.06 5.45 -8.29
CA PRO A 27 -27.39 4.63 -7.12
C PRO A 27 -26.16 3.89 -6.57
N ARG A 28 -26.23 3.48 -5.30
CA ARG A 28 -25.16 2.72 -4.64
C ARG A 28 -24.89 1.41 -5.39
N PRO A 29 -23.62 1.00 -5.54
CA PRO A 29 -23.25 -0.23 -6.20
C PRO A 29 -23.74 -1.46 -5.42
N GLY A 30 -23.97 -2.55 -6.14
CA GLY A 30 -24.33 -3.82 -5.53
C GLY A 30 -23.20 -4.40 -4.66
N PRO A 31 -23.51 -5.21 -3.63
CA PRO A 31 -22.51 -5.78 -2.72
C PRO A 31 -21.42 -6.60 -3.41
N ALA A 32 -21.76 -7.29 -4.51
CA ALA A 32 -20.81 -8.08 -5.29
C ALA A 32 -19.72 -7.22 -5.94
N VAL A 33 -20.11 -6.07 -6.54
CA VAL A 33 -19.18 -5.13 -7.17
C VAL A 33 -18.25 -4.51 -6.13
N LEU A 34 -18.80 -4.13 -4.98
CA LEU A 34 -17.99 -3.64 -3.86
C LEU A 34 -16.99 -4.69 -3.36
N ALA A 35 -17.43 -5.94 -3.20
CA ALA A 35 -16.58 -7.04 -2.74
C ALA A 35 -15.44 -7.33 -3.73
N GLU A 36 -15.71 -7.26 -5.04
CA GLU A 36 -14.73 -7.47 -6.10
C GLU A 36 -13.59 -6.44 -6.02
N VAL A 37 -13.91 -5.14 -6.00
CA VAL A 37 -12.89 -4.09 -5.96
C VAL A 37 -12.07 -4.15 -4.66
N ARG A 38 -12.72 -4.46 -3.54
CA ARG A 38 -12.03 -4.67 -2.25
C ARG A 38 -11.08 -5.85 -2.29
N THR A 39 -11.49 -6.96 -2.89
CA THR A 39 -10.65 -8.16 -3.06
C THR A 39 -9.46 -7.86 -3.97
N ARG A 40 -9.69 -7.10 -5.05
CA ARG A 40 -8.63 -6.62 -5.95
C ARG A 40 -7.60 -5.78 -5.20
N LEU A 41 -8.04 -4.83 -4.37
CA LEU A 41 -7.16 -4.00 -3.54
C LEU A 41 -6.33 -4.84 -2.57
N GLY A 42 -6.97 -5.74 -1.83
CA GLY A 42 -6.30 -6.62 -0.88
C GLY A 42 -5.28 -7.55 -1.55
N SER A 43 -5.62 -8.11 -2.71
CA SER A 43 -4.75 -9.01 -3.45
C SER A 43 -3.53 -8.27 -4.01
N ARG A 44 -3.72 -7.08 -4.58
CA ARG A 44 -2.62 -6.26 -5.11
C ARG A 44 -1.68 -5.80 -4.00
N THR A 45 -2.24 -5.37 -2.86
CA THR A 45 -1.46 -5.01 -1.68
C THR A 45 -0.65 -6.20 -1.19
N ALA A 46 -1.26 -7.38 -1.04
CA ALA A 46 -0.55 -8.58 -0.60
C ALA A 46 0.58 -9.01 -1.55
N GLN A 47 0.39 -8.84 -2.86
CA GLN A 47 1.44 -9.09 -3.86
C GLN A 47 2.59 -8.11 -3.71
N HIS A 48 2.30 -6.81 -3.66
CA HIS A 48 3.29 -5.77 -3.46
C HIS A 48 4.16 -6.01 -2.23
N LEU A 49 3.57 -6.38 -1.09
CA LEU A 49 4.33 -6.67 0.13
C LEU A 49 5.29 -7.88 -0.01
N ARG A 50 4.93 -8.87 -0.84
CA ARG A 50 5.83 -10.01 -1.13
C ARG A 50 6.99 -9.59 -2.02
N ASP A 51 6.71 -8.76 -3.02
CA ASP A 51 7.72 -8.27 -3.95
C ASP A 51 8.68 -7.30 -3.25
N GLU A 52 8.16 -6.42 -2.40
CA GLU A 52 8.95 -5.55 -1.52
C GLU A 52 9.89 -6.36 -0.63
N ASP A 53 9.37 -7.40 0.03
CA ASP A 53 10.17 -8.26 0.90
C ASP A 53 11.31 -8.94 0.13
N ALA A 54 11.02 -9.42 -1.08
CA ALA A 54 11.99 -10.12 -1.92
C ALA A 54 13.05 -9.19 -2.53
N MET A 55 12.68 -7.97 -2.90
CA MET A 55 13.53 -7.05 -3.67
C MET A 55 14.30 -6.06 -2.81
N ILE A 56 13.72 -5.61 -1.68
CA ILE A 56 14.30 -4.56 -0.84
C ILE A 56 14.66 -5.10 0.53
N ILE A 57 13.68 -5.63 1.27
CA ILE A 57 13.86 -5.94 2.70
C ILE A 57 14.90 -7.06 2.87
N ARG A 58 14.68 -8.25 2.27
CA ARG A 58 15.61 -9.38 2.44
C ARG A 58 17.00 -9.08 1.91
N PRO A 59 17.20 -8.47 0.72
CA PRO A 59 18.54 -8.11 0.26
C PRO A 59 19.25 -7.11 1.18
N LEU A 60 18.52 -6.11 1.69
CA LEU A 60 19.10 -5.11 2.59
C LEU A 60 19.56 -5.75 3.91
N PHE A 61 18.73 -6.58 4.53
CA PHE A 61 19.12 -7.35 5.73
C PHE A 61 20.24 -8.34 5.44
N GLY A 62 20.17 -9.09 4.34
CA GLY A 62 21.17 -10.09 3.96
C GLY A 62 22.54 -9.50 3.63
N SER A 63 22.58 -8.26 3.14
CA SER A 63 23.82 -7.54 2.89
C SER A 63 24.52 -7.04 4.17
N GLY A 64 23.79 -6.96 5.30
CA GLY A 64 24.29 -6.36 6.54
C GLY A 64 24.42 -4.83 6.49
N ARG A 65 23.93 -4.18 5.43
CA ARG A 65 24.13 -2.75 5.17
C ARG A 65 22.94 -1.88 5.59
N ILE A 66 21.97 -2.45 6.30
CA ILE A 66 20.78 -1.71 6.76
C ILE A 66 21.15 -0.51 7.65
N ASP A 67 22.23 -0.63 8.43
CA ASP A 67 22.73 0.43 9.31
C ASP A 67 23.36 1.59 8.51
N GLU A 68 23.68 1.40 7.23
CA GLU A 68 24.11 2.48 6.33
C GLU A 68 22.94 3.37 5.87
N LEU A 69 21.70 2.99 6.18
CA LEU A 69 20.49 3.76 5.87
C LEU A 69 19.89 4.37 7.15
N PRO A 70 20.19 5.64 7.48
CA PRO A 70 19.82 6.25 8.76
C PRO A 70 18.31 6.26 9.05
N LYS A 71 17.49 6.18 8.00
CA LYS A 71 16.03 6.20 8.08
C LYS A 71 15.36 4.84 7.87
N ALA A 72 16.12 3.80 7.53
CA ALA A 72 15.53 2.51 7.17
C ALA A 72 14.69 1.91 8.31
N GLN A 73 15.17 2.01 9.55
CA GLN A 73 14.43 1.46 10.69
C GLN A 73 13.11 2.20 10.96
N ALA A 74 13.11 3.53 10.82
CA ALA A 74 11.90 4.34 10.93
C ALA A 74 10.92 4.05 9.78
N ALA A 75 11.41 3.90 8.55
CA ALA A 75 10.60 3.53 7.40
C ALA A 75 9.96 2.14 7.57
N ILE A 76 10.74 1.13 7.99
CA ILE A 76 10.24 -0.22 8.27
C ILE A 76 9.18 -0.20 9.38
N ALA A 77 9.36 0.63 10.41
CA ALA A 77 8.36 0.80 11.46
C ALA A 77 7.06 1.41 10.93
N ALA A 78 7.16 2.48 10.12
CA ALA A 78 6.01 3.12 9.49
C ALA A 78 5.23 2.16 8.56
N ILE A 79 5.95 1.33 7.79
CA ILE A 79 5.35 0.29 6.94
C ILE A 79 4.59 -0.73 7.79
N ARG A 80 5.16 -1.18 8.91
CA ARG A 80 4.48 -2.11 9.84
C ARG A 80 3.22 -1.49 10.45
N GLU A 81 3.30 -0.24 10.86
CA GLU A 81 2.15 0.50 11.40
C GLU A 81 1.04 0.65 10.35
N ALA A 82 1.38 1.02 9.12
CA ALA A 82 0.42 1.12 8.04
C ALA A 82 -0.25 -0.23 7.70
N ARG A 83 0.51 -1.33 7.72
CA ARG A 83 -0.04 -2.69 7.59
C ARG A 83 -1.06 -2.99 8.70
N ALA A 84 -0.75 -2.64 9.94
CA ALA A 84 -1.68 -2.80 11.06
C ALA A 84 -2.95 -1.94 10.88
N HIS A 85 -2.81 -0.68 10.45
CA HIS A 85 -3.94 0.18 10.12
C HIS A 85 -4.82 -0.41 9.02
N TYR A 86 -4.23 -0.95 7.95
CA TYR A 86 -4.98 -1.59 6.88
C TYR A 86 -5.71 -2.84 7.36
N SER A 87 -5.07 -3.71 8.13
CA SER A 87 -5.73 -4.88 8.73
C SER A 87 -6.91 -4.47 9.62
N ASN A 88 -6.73 -3.43 10.45
CA ASN A 88 -7.82 -2.88 11.27
C ASN A 88 -8.96 -2.31 10.42
N HIS A 89 -8.63 -1.62 9.33
CA HIS A 89 -9.63 -1.10 8.38
C HIS A 89 -10.45 -2.24 7.77
N VAL A 90 -9.79 -3.30 7.28
CA VAL A 90 -10.47 -4.47 6.70
C VAL A 90 -11.35 -5.18 7.74
N GLY A 91 -10.86 -5.35 8.97
CA GLY A 91 -11.61 -5.98 10.06
C GLY A 91 -12.83 -5.17 10.52
N LYS A 92 -12.70 -3.83 10.58
CA LYS A 92 -13.80 -2.92 10.95
C LYS A 92 -14.88 -2.86 9.87
N TRP A 93 -14.48 -2.76 8.61
CA TRP A 93 -15.39 -2.51 7.49
C TRP A 93 -15.82 -3.80 6.79
N THR A 94 -16.60 -4.65 7.45
CA THR A 94 -17.26 -5.79 6.80
C THR A 94 -18.32 -5.31 5.80
N LEU A 95 -18.79 -6.16 4.88
CA LEU A 95 -19.90 -5.77 3.98
C LEU A 95 -21.15 -5.34 4.77
N ALA A 96 -21.45 -6.02 5.87
CA ALA A 96 -22.57 -5.68 6.73
C ALA A 96 -22.38 -4.29 7.39
N SER A 97 -21.18 -3.97 7.89
CA SER A 97 -20.93 -2.67 8.53
C SER A 97 -20.92 -1.52 7.51
N ILE A 98 -20.45 -1.75 6.29
CA ILE A 98 -20.54 -0.77 5.20
C ILE A 98 -22.01 -0.52 4.80
N GLN A 99 -22.83 -1.58 4.74
CA GLN A 99 -24.24 -1.42 4.45
C GLN A 99 -24.97 -0.62 5.54
N SER A 100 -24.57 -0.77 6.81
CA SER A 100 -25.14 0.00 7.91
C SER A 100 -24.61 1.44 8.00
N ASP A 101 -23.37 1.69 7.57
CA ASP A 101 -22.71 2.99 7.63
C ASP A 101 -21.89 3.23 6.35
N TRP A 102 -22.61 3.58 5.28
CA TRP A 102 -22.02 3.76 3.96
C TRP A 102 -21.16 5.02 3.87
N ASP A 103 -21.66 6.12 4.44
CA ASP A 103 -20.99 7.41 4.39
C ASP A 103 -19.75 7.40 5.28
N GLY A 104 -19.82 6.77 6.46
CA GLY A 104 -18.65 6.55 7.30
C GLY A 104 -17.60 5.66 6.65
N TYR A 105 -18.00 4.69 5.80
CA TYR A 105 -17.04 3.93 5.01
C TYR A 105 -16.37 4.79 3.93
N ALA A 106 -17.12 5.66 3.25
CA ALA A 106 -16.56 6.58 2.27
C ALA A 106 -15.54 7.54 2.90
N ASP A 107 -15.84 8.09 4.08
CA ASP A 107 -14.91 8.93 4.84
C ASP A 107 -13.66 8.15 5.28
N ALA A 108 -13.85 6.92 5.78
CA ALA A 108 -12.73 6.06 6.15
C ALA A 108 -11.82 5.70 4.97
N LEU A 109 -12.36 5.57 3.76
CA LEU A 109 -11.58 5.36 2.54
C LEU A 109 -10.75 6.60 2.17
N VAL A 110 -11.30 7.81 2.33
CA VAL A 110 -10.55 9.07 2.12
C VAL A 110 -9.31 9.10 3.02
N GLU A 111 -9.50 8.83 4.31
CA GLU A 111 -8.40 8.81 5.28
C GLU A 111 -7.39 7.71 5.00
N MET A 112 -7.85 6.51 4.61
CA MET A 112 -6.97 5.40 4.22
C MET A 112 -6.11 5.77 3.01
N ILE A 113 -6.70 6.34 1.96
CA ILE A 113 -6.00 6.74 0.74
C ILE A 113 -4.97 7.84 1.05
N ARG A 114 -5.33 8.81 1.90
CA ARG A 114 -4.41 9.86 2.34
C ARG A 114 -3.19 9.27 3.03
N HIS A 115 -3.39 8.37 4.00
CA HIS A 115 -2.28 7.70 4.69
C HIS A 115 -1.44 6.82 3.75
N LEU A 116 -2.07 6.09 2.84
CA LEU A 116 -1.38 5.26 1.85
C LEU A 116 -0.44 6.09 0.97
N LYS A 117 -0.90 7.23 0.45
CA LYS A 117 -0.06 8.12 -0.37
C LYS A 117 1.12 8.67 0.42
N GLN A 118 0.89 9.11 1.65
CA GLN A 118 1.95 9.61 2.53
C GLN A 118 2.99 8.53 2.85
N LEU A 119 2.55 7.29 3.08
CA LEU A 119 3.45 6.16 3.30
C LEU A 119 4.31 5.88 2.07
N ILE A 120 3.69 5.79 0.89
CA ILE A 120 4.39 5.55 -0.38
C ILE A 120 5.48 6.60 -0.61
N ASP A 121 5.16 7.89 -0.43
CA ASP A 121 6.13 8.97 -0.58
C ASP A 121 7.33 8.83 0.38
N HIS A 122 7.08 8.39 1.61
CA HIS A 122 8.13 8.18 2.61
C HIS A 122 8.95 6.92 2.32
N GLU A 123 8.29 5.83 1.96
CA GLU A 123 8.91 4.56 1.63
C GLU A 123 9.82 4.67 0.40
N GLU A 124 9.34 5.28 -0.67
CA GLU A 124 10.15 5.49 -1.87
C GLU A 124 11.39 6.34 -1.59
N ARG A 125 11.19 7.48 -0.90
CA ARG A 125 12.25 8.46 -0.62
C ARG A 125 13.27 7.95 0.39
N ASP A 126 12.80 7.39 1.49
CA ASP A 126 13.62 7.12 2.68
C ASP A 126 14.07 5.66 2.78
N LEU A 127 13.49 4.73 1.99
CA LEU A 127 13.86 3.32 1.95
C LEU A 127 14.24 2.82 0.55
N TYR A 128 13.36 2.90 -0.44
CA TYR A 128 13.58 2.23 -1.74
C TYR A 128 14.75 2.85 -2.52
N TRP A 129 14.73 4.16 -2.77
CA TRP A 129 15.81 4.82 -3.51
C TRP A 129 17.18 4.63 -2.82
N PRO A 130 17.32 4.84 -1.51
CA PRO A 130 18.56 4.55 -0.81
C PRO A 130 18.97 3.06 -0.90
N ALA A 131 18.04 2.13 -0.71
CA ALA A 131 18.34 0.70 -0.76
C ALA A 131 18.78 0.24 -2.16
N LEU A 132 18.12 0.71 -3.22
CA LEU A 132 18.50 0.39 -4.60
C LEU A 132 19.90 0.89 -4.94
N ARG A 133 20.24 2.13 -4.53
CA ARG A 133 21.61 2.66 -4.66
C ARG A 133 22.62 1.82 -3.90
N LEU A 134 22.29 1.46 -2.66
CA LEU A 134 23.15 0.70 -1.79
C LEU A 134 23.43 -0.70 -2.34
N LEU A 135 22.39 -1.36 -2.86
CA LEU A 135 22.45 -2.70 -3.44
C LEU A 135 23.03 -2.72 -4.86
N GLY A 136 23.39 -1.57 -5.43
CA GLY A 136 23.90 -1.46 -6.80
C GLY A 136 22.86 -1.80 -7.88
N GLN A 137 21.57 -1.67 -7.54
CA GLN A 137 20.43 -1.98 -8.40
C GLN A 137 19.80 -0.73 -9.04
N ASP A 138 20.41 0.45 -8.83
CA ASP A 138 19.95 1.73 -9.40
C ASP A 138 20.25 1.78 -10.90
N THR A 139 19.45 1.04 -11.68
CA THR A 139 19.53 1.03 -13.14
C THR A 139 18.65 2.18 -13.63
N GLN A 140 19.24 3.38 -13.68
CA GLN A 140 18.78 4.58 -14.42
C GLN A 140 17.29 4.64 -14.80
N ARG A 141 16.48 5.31 -13.98
CA ARG A 141 15.41 6.18 -14.50
C ARG A 141 15.81 7.62 -14.18
N ALA A 142 16.64 8.17 -15.07
CA ALA A 142 16.81 9.61 -15.23
C ALA A 142 15.53 10.20 -15.84
#